data_AF-A0A3M1CJ57-F1
#
_entry.id   AF-A0A3M1CJ57-F1
#
_cell.length_a   1.000
_cell.length_b   1.000
_cell.length_c   1.000
_cell.angle_alpha   90.00
_cell.angle_beta   90.00
_cell.angle_gamma   90.00
#
_symmetry.space_group_name_H-M   'P 1'
#
loop_
_entity.id
_entity.type
_entity.pdbx_description
1 polymer ?
#
loop_
_entity_poly.entity_id
_entity_poly.type
_entity_poly.pdbx_seq_one_letter_code
_entity_poly.pdbx_strand_id
1 'polypeptide(L)'
;MRPLSLHLLAPLALCAACAGKSADSGAAATDSGDAPCTPVAWPLDADGDGYAGDDTVDACDRPDNTSDVGGDCDDSRADIHPGATETWYDGTDQDCDGASDFDADGDGFDTDTTGGDDCDDGRADVHPGATETWYDGTDEDCDGASDYDADGDGFDTDTTGGDDCDDSR
;
A
#
# COMPACT_ATOMS: atom_id res chain seq x y z
N MET A 1 27.46 -74.69 27.88
CA MET A 1 26.37 -73.86 28.43
C MET A 1 26.51 -72.46 27.83
N ARG A 2 25.40 -71.85 27.41
CA ARG A 2 25.31 -70.65 26.55
C ARG A 2 26.01 -69.42 27.15
N PRO A 3 26.34 -68.43 26.31
CA PRO A 3 25.99 -67.06 26.69
C PRO A 3 24.95 -66.47 25.73
N LEU A 4 23.92 -65.92 26.36
CA LEU A 4 22.94 -65.00 25.80
C LEU A 4 23.66 -63.69 25.48
N SER A 5 23.46 -63.11 24.30
CA SER A 5 23.86 -61.72 24.05
C SER A 5 22.67 -60.93 23.55
N LEU A 6 22.29 -59.96 24.39
CA LEU A 6 21.39 -58.85 24.17
C LEU A 6 21.91 -57.98 23.01
N HIS A 7 21.05 -57.36 22.21
CA HIS A 7 21.10 -55.91 21.91
C HIS A 7 19.84 -55.46 21.14
N LEU A 8 19.29 -54.38 21.69
CA LEU A 8 18.21 -53.52 21.24
C LEU A 8 18.47 -52.98 19.81
N LEU A 9 17.41 -52.67 19.05
CA LEU A 9 17.20 -51.41 18.30
C LEU A 9 16.04 -51.58 17.30
N ALA A 10 14.98 -50.80 17.48
CA ALA A 10 14.04 -50.47 16.42
C ALA A 10 14.70 -49.45 15.47
N PRO A 11 14.26 -49.35 14.22
CA PRO A 11 13.65 -48.07 13.87
C PRO A 11 12.36 -48.17 13.06
N LEU A 12 11.53 -47.17 13.36
CA LEU A 12 10.32 -46.76 12.67
C LEU A 12 10.68 -46.02 11.37
N ALA A 13 9.65 -45.82 10.55
CA ALA A 13 9.52 -44.87 9.44
C ALA A 13 10.12 -45.31 8.09
N LEU A 14 9.32 -46.11 7.39
CA LEU A 14 9.24 -46.04 5.93
C LEU A 14 8.14 -45.03 5.59
N CYS A 15 8.50 -43.84 5.13
CA CYS A 15 7.58 -43.01 4.35
C CYS A 15 8.15 -42.92 2.94
N ALA A 16 7.35 -43.40 1.98
CA ALA A 16 7.71 -43.55 0.58
C ALA A 16 7.85 -42.18 -0.09
N ALA A 17 8.95 -42.01 -0.82
CA ALA A 17 9.20 -40.86 -1.68
C ALA A 17 8.11 -40.73 -2.75
N CYS A 18 7.64 -39.50 -2.95
CA CYS A 18 6.79 -39.14 -4.06
C CYS A 18 7.59 -39.20 -5.37
N ALA A 19 7.03 -39.88 -6.37
CA ALA A 19 7.58 -40.00 -7.71
C ALA A 19 7.05 -38.86 -8.60
N GLY A 20 7.94 -38.10 -9.23
CA GLY A 20 7.57 -37.16 -10.30
C GLY A 20 8.36 -35.85 -10.28
N LYS A 21 9.48 -35.82 -10.99
CA LYS A 21 10.38 -34.66 -11.22
C LYS A 21 9.81 -33.80 -12.36
N SER A 22 10.07 -32.48 -12.48
CA SER A 22 11.19 -31.84 -13.23
C SER A 22 10.80 -30.35 -13.44
N ALA A 23 11.67 -29.35 -13.61
CA ALA A 23 13.05 -29.31 -14.07
C ALA A 23 13.75 -28.03 -13.58
N ASP A 24 15.06 -28.12 -13.29
CA ASP A 24 15.95 -27.03 -13.68
C ASP A 24 17.03 -27.59 -14.63
N SER A 25 17.46 -26.71 -15.50
CA SER A 25 18.08 -26.90 -16.79
C SER A 25 19.54 -27.26 -16.64
N GLY A 26 19.83 -28.56 -16.57
CA GLY A 26 21.03 -29.12 -17.18
C GLY A 26 22.37 -28.64 -16.64
N ALA A 27 22.69 -28.93 -15.39
CA ALA A 27 24.03 -29.36 -15.00
C ALA A 27 23.93 -30.14 -13.70
N ALA A 28 24.40 -31.40 -13.72
CA ALA A 28 24.46 -32.23 -12.53
C ALA A 28 25.45 -31.64 -11.53
N ALA A 29 24.95 -30.94 -10.51
CA ALA A 29 25.69 -30.75 -9.28
C ALA A 29 25.68 -32.08 -8.51
N THR A 30 26.60 -32.97 -8.86
CA THR A 30 27.20 -33.83 -7.85
C THR A 30 28.23 -32.99 -7.12
N ASP A 31 27.80 -32.20 -6.13
CA ASP A 31 28.67 -32.01 -4.97
C ASP A 31 28.01 -32.63 -3.76
N SER A 32 28.72 -33.59 -3.19
CA SER A 32 28.20 -34.59 -2.26
C SER A 32 28.36 -34.10 -0.81
N GLY A 33 28.06 -32.81 -0.58
CA GLY A 33 28.36 -32.10 0.67
C GLY A 33 27.17 -31.50 1.41
N ASP A 34 25.99 -31.39 0.79
CA ASP A 34 24.86 -30.73 1.42
C ASP A 34 24.20 -31.62 2.48
N ALA A 35 24.34 -31.20 3.74
CA ALA A 35 23.53 -31.74 4.84
C ALA A 35 22.04 -31.52 4.51
N PRO A 36 21.12 -32.35 5.04
CA PRO A 36 19.70 -32.03 4.95
C PRO A 36 19.49 -30.64 5.56
N CYS A 37 19.20 -29.67 4.70
CA CYS A 37 18.85 -28.33 5.11
C CYS A 37 17.39 -28.32 5.55
N THR A 38 17.10 -27.52 6.57
CA THR A 38 15.73 -27.17 6.94
C THR A 38 15.36 -25.95 6.10
N PRO A 39 14.37 -26.04 5.19
CA PRO A 39 13.92 -24.89 4.43
C PRO A 39 13.51 -23.74 5.35
N VAL A 40 13.87 -22.53 4.93
CA VAL A 40 13.43 -21.27 5.52
C VAL A 40 12.43 -20.65 4.55
N ALA A 41 11.36 -20.06 5.08
CA ALA A 41 10.44 -19.25 4.29
C ALA A 41 11.08 -17.87 4.08
N TRP A 42 11.37 -17.53 2.82
CA TRP A 42 11.92 -16.24 2.41
C TRP A 42 10.79 -15.37 1.83
N PRO A 43 10.66 -14.08 2.20
CA PRO A 43 9.65 -13.19 1.62
C PRO A 43 9.87 -13.04 0.12
N LEU A 44 8.81 -13.25 -0.66
CA LEU A 44 8.85 -13.21 -2.11
C LEU A 44 8.86 -11.76 -2.58
N ASP A 45 9.76 -11.45 -3.51
CA ASP A 45 9.80 -10.21 -4.30
C ASP A 45 9.59 -10.68 -5.76
N ALA A 46 8.33 -10.73 -6.17
CA ALA A 46 7.91 -11.41 -7.39
C ALA A 46 8.09 -10.57 -8.65
N ASP A 47 8.11 -9.24 -8.54
CA ASP A 47 8.31 -8.32 -9.65
C ASP A 47 9.72 -7.71 -9.74
N GLY A 48 10.52 -7.85 -8.68
CA GLY A 48 11.93 -7.50 -8.64
C GLY A 48 12.22 -6.02 -8.38
N ASP A 49 11.32 -5.29 -7.72
CA ASP A 49 11.55 -3.89 -7.34
C ASP A 49 12.35 -3.71 -6.03
N GLY A 50 12.55 -4.80 -5.28
CA GLY A 50 13.30 -4.82 -4.04
C GLY A 50 12.43 -4.72 -2.78
N TYR A 51 11.11 -4.72 -2.90
CA TYR A 51 10.15 -4.90 -1.83
C TYR A 51 9.48 -6.27 -1.95
N ALA A 52 9.10 -6.84 -0.81
CA ALA A 52 8.43 -8.13 -0.75
C ALA A 52 6.96 -7.93 -0.37
N GLY A 53 6.09 -8.66 -1.06
CA GLY A 53 4.69 -8.82 -0.70
C GLY A 53 4.49 -9.75 0.50
N ASP A 54 3.27 -10.25 0.67
CA ASP A 54 2.89 -11.15 1.77
C ASP A 54 3.29 -12.62 1.51
N ASP A 55 3.61 -12.97 0.27
CA ASP A 55 3.94 -14.33 -0.13
C ASP A 55 5.38 -14.73 0.27
N THR A 56 5.63 -16.04 0.37
CA THR A 56 6.94 -16.58 0.72
C THR A 56 7.32 -17.78 -0.15
N VAL A 57 8.62 -17.99 -0.31
CA VAL A 57 9.20 -19.17 -0.97
C VAL A 57 10.08 -19.95 0.01
N ASP A 58 9.81 -21.25 0.13
CA ASP A 58 10.60 -22.16 0.96
C ASP A 58 11.89 -22.58 0.23
N ALA A 59 13.04 -22.20 0.76
CA ALA A 59 14.34 -22.58 0.22
C ALA A 59 15.40 -22.71 1.31
N CYS A 60 16.45 -23.49 1.03
CA CYS A 60 17.54 -23.70 1.97
C CYS A 60 18.54 -22.54 1.99
N ASP A 61 18.82 -21.99 0.80
CA ASP A 61 19.56 -20.76 0.60
C ASP A 61 18.60 -19.69 0.06
N ARG A 62 18.94 -18.41 0.24
CA ARG A 62 18.11 -17.30 -0.22
C ARG A 62 17.98 -17.28 -1.75
N PRO A 63 16.76 -17.36 -2.30
CA PRO A 63 16.52 -17.19 -3.73
C PRO A 63 16.76 -15.75 -4.20
N ASP A 64 17.10 -15.55 -5.47
CA ASP A 64 17.35 -14.21 -6.02
C ASP A 64 16.09 -13.33 -6.09
N ASN A 65 14.89 -13.92 -6.12
CA ASN A 65 13.60 -13.23 -6.18
C ASN A 65 12.98 -13.04 -4.79
N THR A 66 13.78 -12.60 -3.82
CA THR A 66 13.34 -12.38 -2.44
C THR A 66 13.93 -11.09 -1.88
N SER A 67 13.16 -10.39 -1.05
CA SER A 67 13.61 -9.19 -0.34
C SER A 67 13.36 -9.32 1.16
N ASP A 68 14.24 -8.70 1.96
CA ASP A 68 14.04 -8.55 3.41
C ASP A 68 13.24 -7.28 3.75
N VAL A 69 12.96 -6.42 2.75
CA VAL A 69 12.15 -5.21 2.88
C VAL A 69 10.74 -5.55 2.44
N GLY A 70 9.76 -5.46 3.34
CA GLY A 70 8.36 -5.71 2.99
C GLY A 70 7.59 -4.42 2.72
N GLY A 71 6.29 -4.56 2.49
CA GLY A 71 5.35 -3.45 2.35
C GLY A 71 4.87 -3.22 0.92
N ASP A 72 5.21 -4.11 -0.01
CA ASP A 72 4.66 -4.11 -1.35
C ASP A 72 3.18 -4.50 -1.32
N CYS A 73 2.34 -3.62 -1.84
CA CYS A 73 0.89 -3.78 -1.91
C CYS A 73 0.42 -4.44 -3.23
N ASP A 74 1.25 -4.53 -4.26
CA ASP A 74 1.03 -5.28 -5.50
C ASP A 74 2.35 -5.91 -6.02
N ASP A 75 2.75 -7.03 -5.42
CA ASP A 75 3.92 -7.88 -5.73
C ASP A 75 3.90 -8.53 -7.14
N SER A 76 3.08 -7.99 -8.06
CA SER A 76 3.07 -8.33 -9.47
C SER A 76 3.49 -7.17 -10.38
N ARG A 77 3.77 -6.00 -9.79
CA ARG A 77 3.95 -4.72 -10.46
C ARG A 77 5.05 -3.88 -9.79
N ALA A 78 6.25 -3.97 -10.36
CA ALA A 78 7.44 -3.23 -9.90
C ALA A 78 7.35 -1.69 -9.94
N ASP A 79 6.22 -1.12 -10.38
CA ASP A 79 5.89 0.30 -10.31
C ASP A 79 5.01 0.68 -9.11
N ILE A 80 4.61 -0.29 -8.29
CA ILE A 80 3.76 -0.13 -7.10
C ILE A 80 4.52 -0.70 -5.91
N HIS A 81 5.06 0.16 -5.05
CA HIS A 81 5.85 -0.22 -3.88
C HIS A 81 6.08 0.96 -2.95
N PRO A 82 6.51 0.74 -1.69
CA PRO A 82 6.88 1.81 -0.77
C PRO A 82 7.76 2.90 -1.40
N GLY A 83 7.22 4.12 -1.46
CA GLY A 83 7.90 5.29 -2.00
C GLY A 83 8.02 5.35 -3.53
N ALA A 84 7.18 4.61 -4.26
CA ALA A 84 6.98 4.85 -5.68
C ALA A 84 6.42 6.27 -5.93
N THR A 85 6.28 6.65 -7.20
CA THR A 85 5.67 7.95 -7.53
C THR A 85 4.18 7.79 -7.68
N GLU A 86 3.41 8.54 -6.88
CA GLU A 86 1.96 8.54 -6.97
C GLU A 86 1.45 9.25 -8.24
N THR A 87 0.50 8.61 -8.90
CA THR A 87 -0.26 9.13 -10.03
C THR A 87 -1.70 9.29 -9.58
N TRP A 88 -1.96 10.43 -8.94
CA TRP A 88 -3.27 10.78 -8.40
C TRP A 88 -4.43 10.56 -9.39
N TYR A 89 -5.53 10.08 -8.84
CA TYR A 89 -6.83 9.88 -9.49
C TYR A 89 -6.88 8.74 -10.50
N ASP A 90 -5.99 7.75 -10.39
CA ASP A 90 -6.02 6.53 -11.22
C ASP A 90 -6.63 5.29 -10.53
N GLY A 91 -6.96 5.45 -9.25
CA GLY A 91 -7.59 4.48 -8.36
C GLY A 91 -6.63 3.44 -7.77
N THR A 92 -5.32 3.67 -7.87
CA THR A 92 -4.28 2.79 -7.32
C THR A 92 -3.49 3.57 -6.26
N ASP A 93 -2.98 2.88 -5.24
CA ASP A 93 -2.02 3.43 -4.27
C ASP A 93 -0.66 2.91 -4.73
N GLN A 94 0.12 3.74 -5.43
CA GLN A 94 1.37 3.28 -6.02
C GLN A 94 2.50 3.27 -5.00
N ASP A 95 2.51 4.23 -4.07
CA ASP A 95 3.56 4.32 -3.08
C ASP A 95 3.32 3.47 -1.81
N CYS A 96 2.21 2.72 -1.78
CA CYS A 96 1.80 1.79 -0.73
C CYS A 96 1.79 2.41 0.67
N ASP A 97 1.53 3.72 0.78
CA ASP A 97 1.49 4.42 2.06
C ASP A 97 0.10 4.36 2.73
N GLY A 98 -0.91 3.89 2.00
CA GLY A 98 -2.30 3.73 2.43
C GLY A 98 -3.11 5.03 2.44
N ALA A 99 -2.60 6.11 1.86
CA ALA A 99 -3.36 7.33 1.59
C ALA A 99 -4.44 7.07 0.53
N SER A 100 -5.44 7.94 0.50
CA SER A 100 -6.46 7.89 -0.55
C SER A 100 -5.87 8.49 -1.82
N ASP A 101 -5.92 7.77 -2.94
CA ASP A 101 -5.56 8.28 -4.28
C ASP A 101 -6.44 9.48 -4.73
N PHE A 102 -7.47 9.80 -3.94
CA PHE A 102 -8.39 10.90 -4.19
C PHE A 102 -8.23 12.07 -3.19
N ASP A 103 -7.17 12.06 -2.36
CA ASP A 103 -6.81 13.10 -1.38
C ASP A 103 -5.34 13.49 -1.61
N ALA A 104 -5.11 14.30 -2.65
CA ALA A 104 -3.77 14.59 -3.16
C ALA A 104 -3.00 15.60 -2.30
N ASP A 105 -3.69 16.42 -1.50
CA ASP A 105 -3.08 17.37 -0.60
C ASP A 105 -2.94 16.86 0.86
N GLY A 106 -3.62 15.78 1.20
CA GLY A 106 -3.45 15.02 2.43
C GLY A 106 -4.15 15.64 3.65
N ASP A 107 -5.25 16.36 3.45
CA ASP A 107 -6.05 16.92 4.54
C ASP A 107 -7.09 15.94 5.14
N GLY A 108 -7.29 14.80 4.47
CA GLY A 108 -8.18 13.74 4.89
C GLY A 108 -9.56 13.75 4.24
N PHE A 109 -9.78 14.57 3.21
CA PHE A 109 -11.01 14.62 2.43
C PHE A 109 -10.76 14.25 0.97
N ASP A 110 -11.59 13.37 0.42
CA ASP A 110 -11.50 13.03 -0.99
C ASP A 110 -12.04 14.18 -1.86
N THR A 111 -11.47 14.36 -3.06
CA THR A 111 -11.91 15.34 -4.07
C THR A 111 -13.39 15.18 -4.47
N ASP A 112 -14.07 16.31 -4.64
CA ASP A 112 -15.46 16.41 -5.10
C ASP A 112 -15.67 15.76 -6.49
N THR A 113 -14.62 15.73 -7.31
CA THR A 113 -14.66 15.21 -8.68
C THR A 113 -14.93 13.72 -8.72
N THR A 114 -14.58 13.00 -7.65
CA THR A 114 -14.87 11.58 -7.43
C THR A 114 -15.99 11.33 -6.42
N GLY A 115 -16.66 12.39 -5.98
CA GLY A 115 -17.79 12.33 -5.07
C GLY A 115 -17.42 12.40 -3.58
N GLY A 116 -16.22 12.88 -3.27
CA GLY A 116 -15.90 13.37 -1.94
C GLY A 116 -16.44 14.79 -1.72
N ASP A 117 -15.95 15.45 -0.67
CA ASP A 117 -16.47 16.74 -0.20
C ASP A 117 -15.44 17.88 -0.32
N ASP A 118 -14.20 17.59 -0.73
CA ASP A 118 -13.16 18.60 -0.92
C ASP A 118 -13.25 19.29 -2.31
N CYS A 119 -13.39 20.61 -2.27
CA CYS A 119 -13.59 21.47 -3.43
C CYS A 119 -12.30 21.98 -4.07
N ASP A 120 -11.11 21.83 -3.44
CA ASP A 120 -9.80 22.14 -4.03
C ASP A 120 -8.69 21.21 -3.50
N ASP A 121 -8.64 19.99 -4.04
CA ASP A 121 -7.68 18.92 -3.73
C ASP A 121 -6.22 19.19 -4.14
N GLY A 122 -5.87 20.45 -4.34
CA GLY A 122 -4.49 20.92 -4.41
C GLY A 122 -4.07 21.77 -3.21
N ARG A 123 -4.96 21.94 -2.22
CA ARG A 123 -4.86 22.90 -1.12
C ARG A 123 -5.47 22.32 0.16
N ALA A 124 -4.62 21.73 0.99
CA ALA A 124 -4.97 21.22 2.32
C ALA A 124 -5.51 22.26 3.33
N ASP A 125 -5.64 23.54 2.95
CA ASP A 125 -6.30 24.59 3.71
C ASP A 125 -7.75 24.87 3.25
N VAL A 126 -8.21 24.20 2.18
CA VAL A 126 -9.53 24.31 1.57
C VAL A 126 -10.18 22.93 1.67
N HIS A 127 -11.12 22.75 2.60
CA HIS A 127 -11.78 21.48 2.84
C HIS A 127 -13.01 21.65 3.74
N PRO A 128 -13.91 20.65 3.80
CA PRO A 128 -15.07 20.69 4.69
C PRO A 128 -14.75 21.12 6.13
N GLY A 129 -15.33 22.25 6.53
CA GLY A 129 -15.17 22.81 7.87
C GLY A 129 -13.81 23.46 8.16
N ALA A 130 -13.04 23.83 7.12
CA ALA A 130 -11.92 24.76 7.26
C ALA A 130 -12.39 26.13 7.80
N THR A 131 -11.46 27.06 8.01
CA THR A 131 -11.81 28.41 8.48
C THR A 131 -11.94 29.35 7.30
N GLU A 132 -13.15 29.88 7.11
CA GLU A 132 -13.44 30.85 6.05
C GLU A 132 -12.70 32.18 6.22
N THR A 133 -12.03 32.60 5.15
CA THR A 133 -11.42 33.90 4.97
C THR A 133 -12.26 34.74 4.01
N TRP A 134 -13.30 35.33 4.57
CA TRP A 134 -14.24 36.17 3.83
C TRP A 134 -13.59 37.20 2.89
N TYR A 135 -14.19 37.30 1.70
CA TYR A 135 -13.91 38.23 0.61
C TYR A 135 -12.59 38.01 -0.14
N ASP A 136 -12.06 36.80 -0.13
CA ASP A 136 -10.83 36.44 -0.86
C ASP A 136 -11.08 35.68 -2.18
N GLY A 137 -12.31 35.23 -2.39
CA GLY A 137 -12.81 34.52 -3.56
C GLY A 137 -12.64 33.00 -3.51
N THR A 138 -12.16 32.46 -2.41
CA THR A 138 -12.11 31.02 -2.11
C THR A 138 -13.29 30.67 -1.19
N ASP A 139 -13.86 29.50 -1.36
CA ASP A 139 -14.77 28.87 -0.38
C ASP A 139 -13.86 27.88 0.39
N GLU A 140 -13.26 28.30 1.51
CA GLU A 140 -12.31 27.44 2.21
C GLU A 140 -12.99 26.27 2.89
N ASP A 141 -14.20 26.46 3.41
CA ASP A 141 -14.88 25.42 4.17
C ASP A 141 -15.74 24.46 3.32
N CYS A 142 -15.73 24.66 1.99
CA CYS A 142 -16.42 23.88 0.97
C CYS A 142 -17.93 23.68 1.26
N ASP A 143 -18.57 24.60 1.98
CA ASP A 143 -19.98 24.49 2.34
C ASP A 143 -20.92 25.01 1.24
N GLY A 144 -20.36 25.64 0.20
CA GLY A 144 -21.05 26.20 -0.95
C GLY A 144 -21.78 27.52 -0.66
N ALA A 145 -21.54 28.13 0.51
CA ALA A 145 -21.94 29.49 0.80
C ALA A 145 -21.13 30.47 -0.07
N SER A 146 -21.67 31.68 -0.21
CA SER A 146 -20.94 32.72 -0.92
C SER A 146 -19.90 33.33 0.01
N ASP A 147 -18.63 33.32 -0.38
CA ASP A 147 -17.53 34.08 0.24
C ASP A 147 -17.83 35.61 0.38
N TYR A 148 -18.88 36.08 -0.31
CA TYR A 148 -19.34 37.47 -0.23
C TYR A 148 -20.58 37.66 0.65
N ASP A 149 -21.05 36.65 1.38
CA ASP A 149 -22.21 36.67 2.29
C ASP A 149 -21.79 36.27 3.72
N ALA A 150 -20.91 37.08 4.31
CA ALA A 150 -20.29 36.76 5.60
C ALA A 150 -21.26 36.73 6.80
N ASP A 151 -22.44 37.34 6.68
CA ASP A 151 -23.47 37.31 7.73
C ASP A 151 -24.59 36.29 7.47
N GLY A 152 -24.59 35.64 6.30
CA GLY A 152 -25.39 34.47 5.96
C GLY A 152 -26.86 34.80 5.75
N ASP A 153 -27.16 36.01 5.28
CA ASP A 153 -28.53 36.49 5.06
C ASP A 153 -29.08 36.11 3.67
N GLY A 154 -28.21 35.58 2.81
CA GLY A 154 -28.50 35.11 1.46
C GLY A 154 -28.18 36.14 0.36
N PHE A 155 -27.51 37.25 0.67
CA PHE A 155 -27.14 38.28 -0.29
C PHE A 155 -25.65 38.63 -0.24
N ASP A 156 -25.03 38.72 -1.42
CA ASP A 156 -23.65 39.18 -1.55
C ASP A 156 -23.55 40.70 -1.22
N THR A 157 -22.44 41.12 -0.61
CA THR A 157 -22.19 42.54 -0.29
C THR A 157 -22.22 43.46 -1.53
N ASP A 158 -22.62 44.72 -1.36
CA ASP A 158 -22.62 45.72 -2.43
C ASP A 158 -21.23 46.05 -2.99
N THR A 159 -20.18 45.76 -2.21
CA THR A 159 -18.81 46.14 -2.55
C THR A 159 -18.22 45.32 -3.70
N THR A 160 -18.79 44.15 -3.98
CA THR A 160 -18.44 43.27 -5.11
C THR A 160 -19.53 43.20 -6.18
N GLY A 161 -20.58 44.01 -6.06
CA GLY A 161 -21.65 44.13 -7.05
C GLY A 161 -22.94 43.39 -6.69
N GLY A 162 -23.09 42.94 -5.44
CA GLY A 162 -24.35 42.50 -4.87
C GLY A 162 -25.31 43.66 -4.55
N ASP A 163 -26.52 43.32 -4.09
CA ASP A 163 -27.59 44.29 -3.80
C ASP A 163 -27.67 44.66 -2.30
N ASP A 164 -26.82 44.08 -1.46
CA ASP A 164 -26.90 44.26 -0.01
C ASP A 164 -25.95 45.34 0.54
N CYS A 165 -26.53 46.27 1.29
CA CYS A 165 -25.85 47.41 1.89
C CYS A 165 -26.00 47.45 3.42
N ASP A 166 -26.40 46.33 4.04
CA ASP A 166 -26.45 46.13 5.49
C ASP A 166 -25.58 44.96 5.94
N ASP A 167 -24.25 45.13 5.85
CA ASP A 167 -23.23 44.15 6.30
C ASP A 167 -23.19 43.95 7.84
N SER A 168 -24.31 44.15 8.55
CA SER A 168 -24.37 44.14 10.01
C SER A 168 -25.70 43.66 10.62
N ARG A 169 -26.22 42.50 10.18
CA ARG A 169 -27.40 41.78 10.74
C ARG A 169 -28.79 42.39 10.59
#